data_AF-A0A7I4YWW9-F1
#
_entry.id   AF-A0A7I4YWW9-F1
#
_cell.length_a   1.000
_cell.length_b   1.000
_cell.length_c   1.000
_cell.angle_alpha   90.00
_cell.angle_beta   90.00
_cell.angle_gamma   90.00
#
_symmetry.space_group_name_H-M   'P 1'
#
loop_
_entity.id
_entity.type
_entity.pdbx_description
1 polymer ?
#
loop_
_entity_poly.entity_id
_entity_poly.type
_entity_poly.pdbx_seq_one_letter_code
_entity_poly.pdbx_strand_id
1 'polypeptide(L)' 'MLLYIVCALILLNAFTSEAEPCVDKAAKSKAGERFCEYMQTPQAADNEPPCKTPNYHEVAKEYCAKSCGLCE' A
#
# COMPACT_ATOMS: atom_id res chain seq x y z
N MET A 1 -18.10 -22.30 -32.72
CA MET A 1 -17.08 -21.22 -32.79
C MET A 1 -17.52 -19.97 -32.03
N LEU A 2 -18.75 -19.47 -32.19
CA LEU A 2 -19.30 -18.33 -31.41
C LEU A 2 -19.27 -18.54 -29.88
N LEU A 3 -19.60 -19.74 -29.38
CA LEU A 3 -19.57 -20.06 -27.95
C LEU A 3 -18.17 -19.93 -27.32
N TYR A 4 -17.11 -20.23 -28.07
CA TYR A 4 -15.73 -20.10 -27.58
C TYR A 4 -15.31 -18.63 -27.42
N ILE A 5 -15.79 -17.75 -28.30
CA ILE A 5 -15.50 -16.30 -28.24
C ILE A 5 -16.19 -15.68 -27.01
N VAL A 6 -17.42 -16.11 -26.70
CA VAL A 6 -18.15 -15.65 -25.51
C VAL A 6 -17.46 -16.11 -24.23
N CYS A 7 -16.98 -17.36 -24.16
CA CYS A 7 -16.18 -17.83 -23.02
C CYS A 7 -14.86 -17.06 -22.85
N ALA A 8 -14.19 -16.70 -23.95
CA ALA A 8 -12.95 -15.91 -23.89
C ALA A 8 -13.18 -14.48 -23.36
N LEU A 9 -14.30 -13.85 -23.72
CA LEU A 9 -14.66 -12.51 -23.22
C LEU A 9 -15.00 -12.49 -21.73
N ILE A 10 -15.63 -13.56 -21.21
CA ILE A 10 -15.92 -13.69 -19.77
C ILE A 10 -14.62 -13.89 -18.95
N LEU A 11 -13.65 -14.62 -19.49
CA LEU A 11 -12.34 -14.82 -18.84
C LEU A 11 -11.49 -13.54 -18.80
N LEU A 12 -11.63 -12.64 -19.79
CA LEU A 12 -10.91 -11.36 -19.82
C LEU A 12 -11.42 -10.37 -18.75
N ASN A 13 -12.72 -10.41 -18.41
CA ASN A 13 -13.30 -9.55 -17.37
C ASN A 13 -12.96 -9.99 -15.93
N ALA A 14 -12.46 -11.21 -15.72
CA ALA A 14 -12.04 -11.67 -14.40
C ALA A 14 -10.64 -11.16 -13.99
N PHE A 15 -9.89 -10.56 -14.92
CA PHE A 15 -8.50 -10.13 -14.71
C PHE A 15 -8.32 -8.63 -14.44
N THR A 16 -9.40 -7.86 -14.37
CA THR A 16 -9.36 -6.46 -13.91
C THR A 16 -9.74 -6.40 -12.44
N SER A 17 -9.09 -7.21 -11.60
CA SER A 17 -8.99 -6.89 -10.18
C SER A 17 -7.97 -5.77 -10.08
N GLU A 18 -8.41 -4.52 -10.20
CA GLU A 18 -7.58 -3.35 -9.90
C GLU A 18 -7.10 -3.51 -8.45
N ALA A 19 -5.87 -3.98 -8.27
CA ALA A 19 -5.19 -3.85 -7.00
C ALA A 19 -5.13 -2.35 -6.69
N GLU A 20 -5.56 -1.96 -5.48
CA GLU A 20 -5.48 -0.56 -5.07
C GLU A 20 -4.06 -0.03 -5.33
N PRO A 21 -3.92 1.14 -5.97
CA PRO A 21 -2.61 1.68 -6.29
C PRO A 21 -1.83 1.88 -4.99
N CYS A 22 -0.65 1.26 -4.87
CA CYS A 22 0.14 1.43 -3.66
C CYS A 22 0.71 2.85 -3.59
N VAL A 23 0.10 3.67 -2.75
CA VAL A 23 0.45 5.08 -2.56
C VAL A 23 0.42 5.43 -1.08
N ASP A 24 1.24 6.42 -0.71
CA ASP A 24 1.18 7.01 0.63
C ASP A 24 -0.05 7.92 0.72
N LYS A 25 -1.15 7.42 1.29
CA LYS A 25 -2.39 8.20 1.43
C LYS A 25 -2.18 9.47 2.26
N ALA A 26 -1.27 9.46 3.22
CA ALA A 26 -0.92 10.63 4.02
C ALA A 26 -0.11 11.69 3.24
N ALA A 27 0.63 11.32 2.19
CA ALA A 27 1.45 12.24 1.41
C ALA A 27 0.66 13.28 0.59
N LYS A 28 -0.68 13.33 0.71
CA LYS A 28 -1.53 14.40 0.15
C LYS A 28 -1.29 15.77 0.79
N SER A 29 -0.55 15.84 1.90
CA SER A 29 -0.21 17.08 2.59
C SER A 29 1.24 17.05 3.06
N LYS A 30 1.86 18.23 3.21
CA LYS A 30 3.22 18.35 3.79
C LYS A 30 3.34 17.71 5.18
N ALA A 31 2.27 17.76 5.97
CA ALA A 31 2.25 17.15 7.29
C ALA A 31 2.29 15.61 7.19
N GLY A 32 1.54 15.05 6.25
CA GLY A 32 1.51 13.61 6.05
C GLY A 32 2.75 13.06 5.31
N GLU A 33 3.41 13.85 4.46
CA GLU A 33 4.75 13.51 3.94
C GLU A 33 5.75 13.34 5.10
N ARG A 34 5.82 14.33 6.00
CA ARG A 34 6.67 14.26 7.20
C ARG A 34 6.30 13.11 8.13
N PHE A 35 5.01 12.78 8.21
CA PHE A 35 4.55 11.63 8.97
C PHE A 35 5.08 10.32 8.38
N CYS A 36 5.04 10.15 7.06
CA CYS A 36 5.60 8.96 6.42
C CYS A 36 7.13 8.90 6.51
N GLU A 37 7.83 10.05 6.47
CA GLU A 37 9.26 10.12 6.77
C GLU A 37 9.55 9.68 8.21
N TYR A 38 8.79 10.18 9.18
CA TYR A 38 8.89 9.78 10.58
C TYR A 38 8.67 8.27 10.77
N MET A 39 7.68 7.70 10.07
CA MET A 39 7.36 6.27 10.14
C MET A 39 8.52 5.39 9.65
N GLN A 40 9.28 5.83 8.66
CA GLN A 40 10.44 5.13 8.12
C GLN A 40 11.73 5.38 8.91
N THR A 41 11.77 6.41 9.75
CA THR A 41 12.98 6.82 10.46
C THR A 41 13.11 6.03 11.76
N PRO A 42 14.25 5.35 12.01
CA PRO A 42 14.52 4.68 13.28
C PRO A 42 14.39 5.62 14.47
N GLN A 43 13.62 5.21 15.48
CA GLN A 43 13.47 5.97 16.72
C GLN A 43 14.55 5.55 17.72
N ALA A 44 15.08 6.51 18.49
CA ALA A 44 16.16 6.28 19.45
C ALA A 44 15.80 5.30 20.58
N ALA A 45 14.51 5.05 20.83
CA ALA A 45 14.04 4.13 21.86
C ALA A 45 14.30 2.66 21.51
N ASP A 46 14.05 2.27 20.26
CA ASP A 46 14.02 0.86 19.84
C ASP A 46 15.00 0.57 18.68
N ASN A 47 15.67 1.60 18.13
CA ASN A 47 16.45 1.53 16.88
C ASN A 47 15.70 0.96 15.67
N GLU A 48 14.39 0.75 15.80
CA GLU A 48 13.52 0.32 14.73
C GLU A 48 12.64 1.47 14.25
N PRO A 49 12.38 1.55 12.94
CA PRO A 49 11.41 2.50 12.40
C PRO A 49 9.99 2.08 12.82
N PRO A 50 9.11 3.03 13.14
CA PRO A 50 7.72 2.75 13.50
C PRO A 50 7.00 1.80 12.53
N CYS A 51 7.28 1.87 11.22
CA CYS A 51 6.73 0.95 10.21
C CYS A 51 6.87 -0.55 10.57
N LYS A 52 7.90 -0.93 11.33
CA LYS A 52 8.19 -2.32 11.73
C LYS A 52 7.62 -2.70 13.10
N THR A 53 7.21 -1.72 13.89
CA THR A 53 6.66 -1.96 15.21
C THR A 53 5.18 -2.35 15.10
N PRO A 54 4.69 -3.31 15.90
CA PRO A 54 3.31 -3.79 15.81
C PRO A 54 2.27 -2.69 16.11
N ASN A 55 2.63 -1.70 16.93
CA ASN A 55 1.74 -0.59 17.29
C ASN A 55 1.43 0.34 16.11
N TYR A 56 2.33 0.43 15.13
CA TYR A 56 2.21 1.37 14.01
C TYR A 56 2.10 0.66 12.66
N HIS A 57 2.20 -0.66 12.62
CA HIS A 57 2.16 -1.44 11.37
C HIS A 57 0.87 -1.23 10.58
N GLU A 58 -0.30 -1.29 11.22
CA GLU A 58 -1.60 -1.07 10.56
C GLU A 58 -1.72 0.37 10.04
N VAL A 59 -1.27 1.35 10.83
CA VAL A 59 -1.28 2.76 10.45
C VAL A 59 -0.33 3.01 9.26
N ALA A 60 0.85 2.39 9.29
CA ALA A 60 1.82 2.44 8.21
C ALA A 60 1.26 1.81 6.94
N LYS A 61 0.58 0.66 7.04
CA LYS A 61 -0.04 -0.04 5.91
C LYS A 61 -1.19 0.77 5.28
N GLU A 62 -1.95 1.50 6.09
CA GLU A 62 -3.04 2.33 5.57
C GLU A 62 -2.56 3.65 4.96
N TYR A 63 -1.66 4.35 5.64
CA TYR A 63 -1.34 5.75 5.32
C TYR A 63 0.00 5.97 4.62
N CYS A 64 0.97 5.08 4.87
CA CYS A 64 2.35 5.21 4.42
C CYS A 64 2.85 3.90 3.78
N ALA A 65 1.96 3.17 3.08
CA ALA A 65 2.24 1.83 2.58
C ALA A 65 3.46 1.80 1.66
N LYS A 66 3.58 2.77 0.76
CA LYS A 66 4.68 2.86 -0.21
C LYS A 66 5.99 3.22 0.50
N SER A 67 5.92 4.22 1.36
CA SER A 67 6.99 4.68 2.22
C SER A 67 7.56 3.56 3.10
N CYS A 68 6.69 2.79 3.73
CA CYS A 68 7.07 1.68 4.61
C CYS A 68 7.35 0.36 3.87
N GLY A 69 7.20 0.29 2.54
CA GLY A 69 7.39 -0.93 1.75
C GLY A 69 6.35 -2.02 2.03
N LEU A 70 5.14 -1.65 2.45
CA LEU A 70 4.02 -2.53 2.82
C LEU A 70 2.99 -2.71 1.69
N CYS A 71 3.44 -2.55 0.45
CA CYS A 71 2.65 -2.79 -0.76
C CYS A 71 2.59 -4.30 -1.06
N GLU A 72 1.74 -5.04 -0.36
CA GLU A 72 1.48 -6.48 -0.60
C GLU A 72 0.09 -6.72 -1.19
#